data_AF-A0A1W9RUX7-F1
#
_entry.id   AF-A0A1W9RUX7-F1
#
_cell.length_a   1.000
_cell.length_b   1.000
_cell.length_c   1.000
_cell.angle_alpha   90.00
_cell.angle_beta   90.00
_cell.angle_gamma   90.00
#
_symmetry.space_group_name_H-M   'P 1'
#
loop_
_entity.id
_entity.type
_entity.pdbx_description
1 polymer ?
#
loop_
_entity_poly.entity_id
_entity_poly.type
_entity_poly.pdbx_seq_one_letter_code
_entity_poly.pdbx_strand_id
1 'polypeptide(L)'
;MKMVALLTDFGVVDNFVGVIKGVILRISSQVNLVDITHNVSPQDIFQGAFLLKSSFKYFPRGTIFLVIVDPGVGSSRKAIVVRTKNYFFVGPNNGVLSPAVSEDGIEEIVSIENKKYFLEPLSNTFAGRDIFAPVTGYLCQGVKLNALGPSLETIEELNFPKPVINSLKGEKEGFSKSEVDFCDKVDKNTLQGRVIYIDRFGNLITNISKEIFNHFVKNKKFKITIKNKEVTSIAHFYQSVERGKMLVIFNSFNLLEIAVGCGRASECLKVKRDEEVRVVVKERETALDSISGER
;
A
#
# COMPACT_ATOMS: atom_id res chain seq x y z
N MET A 1 8.89 15.26 22.30
CA MET A 1 7.60 14.60 22.59
C MET A 1 7.46 13.41 21.65
N LYS A 2 7.13 12.22 22.16
CA LYS A 2 7.00 11.01 21.33
C LYS A 2 5.65 11.03 20.60
N MET A 3 5.63 10.52 19.37
CA MET A 3 4.42 10.39 18.56
C MET A 3 4.14 8.91 18.30
N VAL A 4 2.89 8.51 18.47
CA VAL A 4 2.39 7.19 18.11
C VAL A 4 1.31 7.36 17.05
N ALA A 5 1.52 6.78 15.88
CA ALA A 5 0.58 6.78 14.78
C ALA A 5 -0.15 5.43 14.71
N LEU A 6 -1.49 5.43 14.69
CA LEU A 6 -2.29 4.21 14.75
C LEU A 6 -2.93 3.88 13.40
N LEU A 7 -2.83 2.62 12.98
CA LEU A 7 -3.53 2.07 11.82
C LEU A 7 -4.17 0.73 12.16
N THR A 8 -5.49 0.61 12.07
CA THR A 8 -6.20 -0.65 12.39
C THR A 8 -7.39 -0.95 11.47
N ASP A 9 -7.93 -2.16 11.57
CA ASP A 9 -9.19 -2.59 10.93
C ASP A 9 -10.38 -2.67 11.91
N PHE A 10 -10.27 -2.06 13.10
CA PHE A 10 -11.28 -2.13 14.17
C PHE A 10 -12.52 -1.25 13.96
N GLY A 11 -12.49 -0.34 13.00
CA GLY A 11 -13.48 0.71 12.87
C GLY A 11 -13.44 1.72 14.02
N VAL A 12 -14.48 2.55 14.07
CA VAL A 12 -14.67 3.59 15.11
C VAL A 12 -16.03 3.48 15.80
N VAL A 13 -16.75 2.37 15.58
CA VAL A 13 -18.07 2.12 16.18
C VAL A 13 -17.91 1.58 17.60
N ASP A 14 -17.01 0.62 17.78
CA ASP A 14 -16.78 -0.05 19.06
C ASP A 14 -15.63 0.58 19.85
N ASN A 15 -15.43 0.09 21.08
CA ASN A 15 -14.48 0.65 22.04
C ASN A 15 -13.00 0.32 21.77
N PHE A 16 -12.68 -0.56 20.82
CA PHE A 16 -11.35 -1.16 20.66
C PHE A 16 -10.22 -0.11 20.55
N VAL A 17 -10.40 0.90 19.71
CA VAL A 17 -9.41 1.97 19.49
C VAL A 17 -9.22 2.81 20.77
N GLY A 18 -10.33 3.19 21.42
CA GLY A 18 -10.30 3.98 22.65
C GLY A 18 -9.55 3.25 23.77
N VAL A 19 -9.78 1.94 23.91
CA VAL A 19 -9.11 1.10 24.89
C VAL A 19 -7.60 1.02 24.64
N ILE A 20 -7.17 0.80 23.38
CA ILE A 20 -5.74 0.78 23.03
C ILE A 20 -5.05 2.10 23.39
N LYS A 21 -5.67 3.22 23.02
CA LYS A 21 -5.15 4.56 23.37
C LYS A 21 -5.07 4.76 24.87
N GLY A 22 -6.09 4.35 25.61
CA GLY A 22 -6.11 4.42 27.08
C GLY A 22 -4.98 3.61 27.71
N VAL A 23 -4.71 2.40 27.21
CA VAL A 23 -3.59 1.56 27.69
C VAL A 23 -2.25 2.22 27.41
N ILE A 24 -2.04 2.77 26.21
CA ILE A 24 -0.81 3.51 25.88
C ILE A 24 -0.62 4.69 26.82
N LEU A 25 -1.66 5.52 27.01
CA LEU A 25 -1.62 6.73 27.85
C LEU A 25 -1.42 6.41 29.33
N ARG A 26 -1.94 5.27 29.81
CA ARG A 26 -1.72 4.79 31.18
C ARG A 26 -0.24 4.52 31.45
N ILE A 27 0.50 4.07 30.44
CA ILE A 27 1.94 3.78 30.57
C ILE A 27 2.76 5.04 30.23
N SER A 28 2.46 5.72 29.12
CA SER A 28 3.15 6.94 28.69
C SER A 28 2.16 8.08 28.53
N SER A 29 2.03 8.92 29.56
CA SER A 29 1.07 10.03 29.59
C SER A 29 1.46 11.23 28.71
N GLN A 30 2.72 11.31 28.26
CA GLN A 30 3.25 12.42 27.45
C GLN A 30 3.53 11.99 25.99
N VAL A 31 2.52 11.38 25.35
CA VAL A 31 2.59 10.93 23.96
C VAL A 31 1.51 11.59 23.12
N ASN A 32 1.85 11.98 21.89
CA ASN A 32 0.88 12.41 20.90
C ASN A 32 0.36 11.21 20.13
N LEU A 33 -0.93 10.92 20.26
CA LEU A 33 -1.61 9.86 19.52
C LEU A 33 -2.22 10.45 18.25
N VAL A 34 -1.90 9.89 17.10
CA VAL A 34 -2.41 10.31 15.80
C VAL A 34 -3.01 9.11 15.10
N ASP A 35 -4.26 9.20 14.66
CA ASP A 35 -4.87 8.12 13.87
C ASP A 35 -4.55 8.33 12.40
N ILE A 36 -3.94 7.33 11.76
CA ILE A 36 -3.87 7.28 10.29
C ILE A 36 -5.25 6.88 9.79
N THR A 37 -5.76 5.74 10.27
CA THR A 37 -7.12 5.26 10.00
C THR A 37 -7.43 4.06 10.89
N HIS A 38 -8.70 3.86 11.19
CA HIS A 38 -9.20 2.60 11.78
C HIS A 38 -10.16 1.89 10.83
N ASN A 39 -10.26 2.36 9.60
CA ASN A 39 -11.27 1.94 8.63
C ASN A 39 -10.65 1.11 7.49
N VAL A 40 -9.56 0.39 7.79
CA VAL A 40 -9.12 -0.72 6.95
C VAL A 40 -10.26 -1.75 6.94
N SER A 41 -10.55 -2.30 5.77
CA SER A 41 -11.46 -3.42 5.59
C SER A 41 -11.04 -4.56 6.53
N PRO A 42 -11.99 -5.19 7.24
CA PRO A 42 -11.67 -6.26 8.18
C PRO A 42 -10.73 -7.29 7.55
N GLN A 43 -9.61 -7.56 8.23
CA GLN A 43 -8.62 -8.57 7.86
C GLN A 43 -7.83 -8.30 6.56
N ASP A 44 -8.00 -7.14 5.92
CA ASP A 44 -7.29 -6.81 4.67
C ASP A 44 -5.86 -6.32 4.94
N ILE A 45 -4.96 -7.27 5.16
CA ILE A 45 -3.51 -7.05 5.37
C ILE A 45 -2.94 -6.19 4.23
N PHE A 46 -3.35 -6.45 2.98
CA PHE A 46 -2.84 -5.72 1.83
C PHE A 46 -3.23 -4.24 1.87
N GLN A 47 -4.49 -3.95 2.18
CA GLN A 47 -4.95 -2.57 2.31
C GLN A 47 -4.25 -1.85 3.48
N GLY A 48 -4.10 -2.52 4.63
CA GLY A 48 -3.37 -1.98 5.77
C GLY A 48 -1.92 -1.62 5.42
N ALA A 49 -1.23 -2.53 4.74
CA ALA A 49 0.15 -2.34 4.29
C ALA A 49 0.27 -1.22 3.26
N PHE A 50 -0.66 -1.13 2.31
CA PHE A 50 -0.70 -0.07 1.30
C PHE A 50 -0.88 1.31 1.96
N LEU A 51 -1.83 1.44 2.89
CA LEU A 51 -2.10 2.70 3.57
C LEU A 51 -0.94 3.13 4.48
N LEU A 52 -0.31 2.19 5.18
CA LEU A 52 0.89 2.44 5.96
C LEU A 52 2.04 2.96 5.06
N LYS A 53 2.35 2.21 4.00
CA LYS A 53 3.41 2.56 3.03
C LYS A 53 3.19 3.95 2.43
N SER A 54 1.95 4.28 2.10
CA SER A 54 1.55 5.55 1.49
C SER A 54 1.58 6.75 2.44
N SER A 55 1.72 6.55 3.76
CA SER A 55 1.58 7.63 4.75
C SER A 55 2.78 7.82 5.68
N PHE A 56 3.54 6.77 6.00
CA PHE A 56 4.51 6.81 7.09
C PHE A 56 5.59 7.91 6.95
N LYS A 57 6.03 8.21 5.72
CA LYS A 57 7.12 9.18 5.45
C LYS A 57 6.78 10.63 5.80
N TYR A 58 5.50 10.95 5.97
CA TYR A 58 5.05 12.29 6.31
C TYR A 58 5.09 12.58 7.82
N PHE A 59 5.35 11.56 8.64
CA PHE A 59 5.45 11.70 10.08
C PHE A 59 6.86 12.12 10.51
N PRO A 60 7.02 12.79 11.67
CA PRO A 60 8.33 13.13 12.21
C PRO A 60 9.18 11.88 12.49
N ARG A 61 10.50 12.00 12.31
CA ARG A 61 11.45 10.95 12.70
C ARG A 61 11.27 10.56 14.18
N GLY A 62 11.40 9.27 14.46
CA GLY A 62 11.19 8.68 15.78
C GLY A 62 9.73 8.38 16.13
N THR A 63 8.80 8.58 15.19
CA THR A 63 7.40 8.13 15.33
C THR A 63 7.35 6.62 15.48
N ILE A 64 6.45 6.14 16.36
CA ILE A 64 6.12 4.74 16.51
C ILE A 64 4.80 4.46 15.79
N PHE A 65 4.82 3.62 14.77
CA PHE A 65 3.63 3.17 14.06
C PHE A 65 3.07 1.92 14.73
N LEU A 66 1.92 2.05 15.38
CA LEU A 66 1.17 0.93 15.92
C LEU A 66 0.15 0.47 14.87
N VAL A 67 0.41 -0.69 14.26
CA VAL A 67 -0.37 -1.21 13.15
C VAL A 67 -0.98 -2.55 13.53
N ILE A 68 -2.31 -2.63 13.55
CA ILE A 68 -3.04 -3.82 13.96
C ILE A 68 -4.11 -4.14 12.92
N VAL A 69 -3.73 -4.96 11.95
CA VAL A 69 -4.63 -5.66 11.02
C VAL A 69 -4.23 -7.13 11.12
N ASP A 70 -4.96 -7.87 11.94
CA ASP A 70 -4.47 -9.12 12.52
C ASP A 70 -5.50 -10.26 12.49
N PRO A 71 -5.79 -10.84 11.31
CA PRO A 71 -6.64 -12.02 11.22
C PRO A 71 -6.06 -13.25 11.94
N GLY A 72 -4.74 -13.27 12.18
CA GLY A 72 -4.04 -14.35 12.87
C GLY A 72 -3.94 -14.16 14.38
N VAL A 73 -4.71 -13.25 14.99
CA VAL A 73 -4.69 -13.04 16.45
C VAL A 73 -4.93 -14.35 17.20
N GLY A 74 -4.15 -14.62 18.25
CA GLY A 74 -4.23 -15.86 19.03
C GLY A 74 -3.64 -17.11 18.35
N SER A 75 -3.09 -16.99 17.14
CA SER A 75 -2.40 -18.09 16.44
C SER A 75 -0.89 -18.12 16.75
N SER A 76 -0.11 -18.87 15.95
CA SER A 76 1.35 -18.93 16.03
C SER A 76 2.07 -17.71 15.44
N ARG A 77 1.37 -16.75 14.81
CA ARG A 77 1.99 -15.56 14.22
C ARG A 77 2.69 -14.73 15.29
N LYS A 78 3.94 -14.31 15.04
CA LYS A 78 4.71 -13.53 16.01
C LYS A 78 4.18 -12.09 16.14
N ALA A 79 4.30 -11.52 17.34
CA ALA A 79 4.18 -10.08 17.56
C ALA A 79 5.59 -9.47 17.46
N ILE A 80 5.77 -8.38 16.73
CA ILE A 80 7.11 -7.83 16.48
C ILE A 80 7.19 -6.32 16.68
N VAL A 81 8.40 -5.88 17.00
CA VAL A 81 8.84 -4.49 16.85
C VAL A 81 9.95 -4.46 15.81
N VAL A 82 9.84 -3.53 14.85
CA VAL A 82 10.89 -3.26 13.86
C VAL A 82 11.38 -1.83 14.08
N ARG A 83 12.67 -1.66 14.34
CA ARG A 83 13.35 -0.36 14.25
C ARG A 83 13.94 -0.22 12.85
N THR A 84 13.63 0.89 12.23
CA THR A 84 14.18 1.30 10.94
C THR A 84 15.04 2.54 11.13
N LYS A 85 15.67 3.02 10.05
CA LYS A 85 16.51 4.23 10.05
C LYS A 85 15.85 5.43 10.70
N ASN A 86 14.54 5.62 10.47
CA ASN A 86 13.83 6.81 10.92
C ASN A 86 12.72 6.53 11.93
N TYR A 87 12.21 5.30 12.07
CA TYR A 87 10.96 5.03 12.78
C TYR A 87 10.98 3.71 13.57
N PHE A 88 9.90 3.47 14.31
CA PHE A 88 9.59 2.19 14.93
C PHE A 88 8.24 1.70 14.44
N PHE A 89 8.08 0.40 14.24
CA PHE A 89 6.85 -0.22 13.81
C PHE A 89 6.51 -1.36 14.76
N VAL A 90 5.28 -1.38 15.27
CA VAL A 90 4.78 -2.37 16.22
C VAL A 90 3.54 -3.01 15.60
N GLY A 91 3.50 -4.34 15.51
CA GLY A 91 2.38 -5.02 14.91
C GLY A 91 2.57 -6.54 14.74
N PRO A 92 1.60 -7.21 14.10
CA PRO A 92 1.70 -8.62 13.77
C PRO A 92 2.76 -8.85 12.68
N ASN A 93 3.53 -9.92 12.81
CA ASN A 93 4.41 -10.41 11.74
C ASN A 93 3.59 -11.25 10.76
N ASN A 94 2.83 -10.57 9.90
CA ASN A 94 1.94 -11.17 8.88
C ASN A 94 2.05 -10.46 7.52
N GLY A 95 3.14 -9.73 7.30
CA GLY A 95 3.35 -8.92 6.10
C GLY A 95 2.83 -7.48 6.17
N VAL A 96 1.94 -7.10 7.11
CA VAL A 96 1.34 -5.74 7.10
C VAL A 96 2.36 -4.61 7.23
N LEU A 97 3.44 -4.83 7.98
CA LEU A 97 4.51 -3.85 8.18
C LEU A 97 5.51 -3.82 7.02
N SER A 98 5.64 -4.93 6.30
CA SER A 98 6.78 -5.25 5.44
C SER A 98 7.09 -4.18 4.39
N PRO A 99 6.13 -3.56 3.67
CA PRO A 99 6.49 -2.62 2.61
C PRO A 99 7.07 -1.33 3.17
N ALA A 100 6.54 -0.85 4.30
CA ALA A 100 6.98 0.40 4.92
C ALA A 100 8.37 0.24 5.56
N VAL A 101 8.60 -0.86 6.29
CA VAL A 101 9.88 -1.09 6.97
C VAL A 101 11.01 -1.37 5.99
N SER A 102 10.74 -2.10 4.90
CA SER A 102 11.72 -2.34 3.83
C SER A 102 12.06 -1.04 3.09
N GLU A 103 11.08 -0.17 2.87
CA GLU A 103 11.29 1.12 2.20
C GLU A 103 12.07 2.13 3.05
N ASP A 104 11.86 2.16 4.37
CA ASP A 104 12.64 3.02 5.28
C ASP A 104 14.03 2.43 5.58
N GLY A 105 14.16 1.11 5.56
CA GLY A 105 15.39 0.36 5.82
C GLY A 105 15.44 -0.17 7.26
N ILE A 106 15.35 -1.50 7.40
CA ILE A 106 15.36 -2.23 8.66
C ILE A 106 16.76 -2.16 9.31
N GLU A 107 16.80 -1.88 10.62
CA GLU A 107 18.03 -1.92 11.43
C GLU A 107 17.99 -3.02 12.49
N GLU A 108 16.81 -3.28 13.08
CA GLU A 108 16.65 -4.26 14.15
C GLU A 108 15.20 -4.78 14.17
N ILE A 109 15.04 -6.09 14.32
CA ILE A 109 13.74 -6.75 14.47
C ILE A 109 13.77 -7.53 15.78
N VAL A 110 12.74 -7.37 16.61
CA VAL A 110 12.59 -8.11 17.86
C VAL A 110 11.20 -8.71 17.98
N SER A 111 11.15 -9.96 18.42
CA SER A 111 9.93 -10.64 18.82
C SER A 111 9.44 -10.11 20.18
N ILE A 112 8.15 -9.89 20.31
CA ILE A 112 7.50 -9.42 21.53
C ILE A 112 7.07 -10.64 22.35
N GLU A 113 7.88 -11.02 23.35
CA GLU A 113 7.67 -12.26 24.13
C GLU A 113 7.72 -12.04 25.65
N ASN A 114 8.31 -10.93 26.10
CA ASN A 114 8.49 -10.65 27.51
C ASN A 114 7.20 -10.13 28.17
N LYS A 115 6.51 -11.02 28.89
CA LYS A 115 5.25 -10.75 29.60
C LYS A 115 5.29 -9.60 30.61
N LYS A 116 6.48 -9.20 31.07
CA LYS A 116 6.64 -8.00 31.93
C LYS A 116 6.04 -6.74 31.29
N TYR A 117 6.02 -6.67 29.96
CA TYR A 117 5.52 -5.52 29.21
C TYR A 117 4.09 -5.71 28.69
N PHE A 118 3.39 -6.77 29.13
CA PHE A 118 2.02 -7.05 28.71
C PHE A 118 1.03 -6.55 29.76
N LEU A 119 -0.22 -6.37 29.33
CA LEU A 119 -1.34 -6.12 30.22
C LEU A 119 -1.99 -7.45 30.58
N GLU A 120 -1.83 -7.86 31.84
CA GLU A 120 -2.46 -9.08 32.37
C GLU A 120 -3.89 -8.79 32.88
N PRO A 121 -4.84 -9.75 32.74
CA PRO A 121 -4.69 -11.05 32.10
C PRO A 121 -4.74 -10.97 30.56
N LEU A 122 -3.93 -11.81 29.89
CA LEU A 122 -3.94 -11.92 28.42
C LEU A 122 -5.27 -12.50 27.87
N SER A 123 -5.85 -11.82 26.88
CA SER A 123 -6.92 -12.34 26.03
C SER A 123 -6.39 -12.99 24.76
N ASN A 124 -7.06 -14.05 24.31
CA ASN A 124 -6.75 -14.71 23.04
C ASN A 124 -7.20 -13.90 21.81
N THR A 125 -8.14 -12.97 21.97
CA THR A 125 -8.77 -12.26 20.84
C THR A 125 -8.41 -10.79 20.75
N PHE A 126 -7.65 -10.25 21.72
CA PHE A 126 -7.35 -8.82 21.75
C PHE A 126 -5.90 -8.48 22.10
N ALA A 127 -4.96 -9.06 21.34
CA ALA A 127 -3.53 -8.72 21.42
C ALA A 127 -3.26 -7.22 21.21
N GLY A 128 -4.14 -6.49 20.51
CA GLY A 128 -4.11 -5.03 20.42
C GLY A 128 -4.05 -4.34 21.78
N ARG A 129 -4.95 -4.72 22.69
CA ARG A 129 -5.00 -4.20 24.07
C ARG A 129 -3.90 -4.79 24.94
N ASP A 130 -3.68 -6.10 24.83
CA ASP A 130 -2.93 -6.84 25.84
C ASP A 130 -1.41 -6.87 25.60
N ILE A 131 -1.00 -6.73 24.34
CA ILE A 131 0.40 -6.87 23.91
C ILE A 131 0.87 -5.61 23.22
N PHE A 132 0.22 -5.20 22.12
CA PHE A 132 0.75 -4.14 21.27
C PHE A 132 0.64 -2.75 21.90
N ALA A 133 -0.50 -2.42 22.50
CA ALA A 133 -0.70 -1.15 23.21
C ALA A 133 0.31 -0.95 24.37
N PRO A 134 0.48 -1.90 25.31
CA PRO A 134 1.40 -1.68 26.41
C PRO A 134 2.86 -1.64 25.96
N VAL A 135 3.27 -2.50 25.03
CA VAL A 135 4.61 -2.46 24.43
C VAL A 135 4.88 -1.11 23.76
N THR A 136 3.91 -0.57 23.03
CA THR A 136 4.02 0.78 22.43
C THR A 136 4.21 1.86 23.50
N GLY A 137 3.46 1.77 24.61
CA GLY A 137 3.63 2.67 25.76
C GLY A 137 5.02 2.60 26.37
N TYR A 138 5.56 1.40 26.58
CA TYR A 138 6.91 1.20 27.11
C TYR A 138 8.02 1.65 26.15
N LEU A 139 7.84 1.46 24.84
CA LEU A 139 8.74 2.03 23.83
C LEU A 139 8.74 3.56 23.87
N CYS A 140 7.59 4.20 24.12
CA CYS A 140 7.53 5.66 24.32
C CYS A 140 8.35 6.12 25.54
N GLN A 141 8.44 5.28 26.59
CA GLN A 141 9.28 5.52 27.77
C GLN A 141 10.78 5.22 27.54
N GLY A 142 11.16 4.68 26.38
CA GLY A 142 12.56 4.38 26.06
C GLY A 142 13.04 2.99 26.49
N VAL A 143 12.12 2.03 26.73
CA VAL A 143 12.49 0.62 26.90
C VAL A 143 13.23 0.14 25.65
N LYS A 144 14.38 -0.51 25.88
CA LYS A 144 15.24 -1.04 24.80
C LYS A 144 14.56 -2.24 24.12
N LEU A 145 14.75 -2.36 22.80
CA LEU A 145 14.14 -3.41 21.99
C LEU A 145 14.50 -4.81 22.50
N ASN A 146 15.78 -5.07 22.78
CA ASN A 146 16.24 -6.35 23.32
C ASN A 146 15.63 -6.76 24.67
N ALA A 147 14.96 -5.85 25.39
CA ALA A 147 14.23 -6.19 26.61
C ALA A 147 12.87 -6.84 26.31
N LEU A 148 12.31 -6.60 25.12
CA LEU A 148 10.98 -7.08 24.72
C LEU A 148 10.98 -8.56 24.31
N GLY A 149 12.12 -9.08 23.87
CA GLY A 149 12.29 -10.48 23.47
C GLY A 149 13.51 -10.68 22.55
N PRO A 150 13.64 -11.86 21.93
CA PRO A 150 14.77 -12.20 21.09
C PRO A 150 14.76 -11.45 19.76
N SER A 151 15.95 -11.17 19.20
CA SER A 151 16.11 -10.64 17.85
C SER A 151 15.64 -11.64 16.80
N LEU A 152 15.11 -11.12 15.69
CA LEU A 152 14.75 -11.89 14.50
C LEU A 152 15.60 -11.44 13.30
N GLU A 153 15.88 -12.37 12.39
CA GLU A 153 16.63 -12.08 11.16
C GLU A 153 15.74 -11.50 10.06
N THR A 154 14.50 -11.98 9.97
CA THR A 154 13.55 -11.65 8.90
C THR A 154 12.15 -11.41 9.45
N ILE A 155 11.33 -10.77 8.62
CA ILE A 155 9.88 -10.63 8.81
C ILE A 155 9.15 -11.33 7.67
N GLU A 156 7.86 -11.60 7.85
CA GLU A 156 7.00 -12.04 6.76
C GLU A 156 6.86 -10.93 5.72
N GLU A 157 7.11 -11.24 4.45
CA GLU A 157 7.03 -10.29 3.35
C GLU A 157 5.66 -10.35 2.66
N LEU A 158 5.03 -9.20 2.49
CA LEU A 158 3.82 -9.07 1.69
C LEU A 158 4.18 -8.73 0.24
N ASN A 159 3.78 -9.60 -0.67
CA ASN A 159 4.00 -9.40 -2.10
C ASN A 159 3.02 -8.38 -2.70
N PHE A 160 3.54 -7.24 -3.17
CA PHE A 160 2.78 -6.28 -3.96
C PHE A 160 2.80 -6.68 -5.44
N PRO A 161 1.64 -6.73 -6.13
CA PRO A 161 1.60 -7.05 -7.54
C PRO A 161 2.33 -5.95 -8.32
N LYS A 162 3.33 -6.34 -9.12
CA LYS A 162 4.04 -5.43 -10.02
C LYS A 162 3.32 -5.37 -11.37
N PRO A 163 3.35 -4.24 -12.08
CA PRO A 163 2.87 -4.19 -13.44
C PRO A 163 3.82 -4.96 -14.38
N VAL A 164 3.28 -5.52 -15.44
CA VAL A 164 4.01 -6.33 -16.43
C VAL A 164 4.18 -5.53 -17.72
N ILE A 165 5.40 -5.47 -18.26
CA ILE A 165 5.70 -4.85 -19.55
C ILE A 165 5.91 -5.95 -20.59
N ASN A 166 5.11 -5.93 -21.66
CA ASN A 166 5.26 -6.81 -22.82
C ASN A 166 5.76 -5.99 -24.01
N SER A 167 7.07 -6.09 -24.28
CA SER A 167 7.73 -5.47 -25.44
C SER A 167 8.29 -6.54 -26.39
N LEU A 168 8.35 -6.24 -27.70
CA LEU A 168 9.17 -7.02 -28.62
C LEU A 168 10.65 -6.78 -28.29
N LYS A 169 11.41 -7.87 -28.15
CA LYS A 169 12.86 -7.97 -27.86
C LYS A 169 13.70 -6.73 -28.23
N GLY A 170 14.52 -6.24 -27.29
CA GLY A 170 15.64 -5.36 -27.64
C GLY A 170 16.42 -4.71 -26.48
N GLU A 171 15.82 -4.47 -25.32
CA GLU A 171 16.51 -3.77 -24.22
C GLU A 171 16.46 -4.62 -22.95
N LYS A 172 17.60 -5.21 -22.57
CA LYS A 172 17.79 -5.81 -21.25
C LYS A 172 17.90 -4.69 -20.22
N GLU A 173 16.80 -4.20 -19.64
CA GLU A 173 16.90 -3.34 -18.45
C GLU A 173 15.79 -3.62 -17.41
N GLY A 174 16.23 -4.13 -16.25
CA GLY A 174 15.83 -3.63 -14.93
C GLY A 174 14.50 -4.04 -14.30
N PHE A 175 13.49 -4.49 -15.05
CA PHE A 175 12.19 -4.82 -14.45
C PHE A 175 11.94 -6.33 -14.39
N SER A 176 11.57 -6.79 -13.19
CA SER A 176 11.29 -8.19 -12.87
C SER A 176 10.37 -8.81 -13.92
N LYS A 177 10.92 -9.74 -14.70
CA LYS A 177 10.16 -10.79 -15.38
C LYS A 177 9.43 -11.55 -14.27
N SER A 178 8.15 -11.26 -14.02
CA SER A 178 7.32 -12.17 -13.25
C SER A 178 6.92 -13.30 -14.20
N GLU A 179 7.42 -14.50 -13.93
CA GLU A 179 6.99 -15.74 -14.55
C GLU A 179 5.53 -16.00 -14.13
N VAL A 180 4.60 -15.39 -14.86
CA VAL A 180 3.19 -15.76 -14.79
C VAL A 180 2.73 -15.97 -16.21
N ASP A 181 2.71 -17.24 -16.61
CA ASP A 181 2.10 -17.69 -17.86
C ASP A 181 0.59 -17.45 -17.78
N PHE A 182 0.15 -16.27 -18.21
CA PHE A 182 -1.24 -15.99 -18.52
C PHE A 182 -1.40 -15.70 -20.01
N CYS A 183 -1.92 -16.73 -20.69
CA CYS A 183 -2.76 -16.68 -21.87
C CYS A 183 -2.15 -16.17 -23.19
N ASP A 184 -2.24 -17.04 -24.19
CA ASP A 184 -2.01 -16.78 -25.60
C ASP A 184 -2.75 -15.52 -26.10
N LYS A 185 -2.02 -14.66 -26.82
CA LYS A 185 -2.45 -13.40 -27.48
C LYS A 185 -2.48 -12.14 -26.59
N VAL A 186 -1.37 -11.81 -25.93
CA VAL A 186 -1.16 -10.42 -25.46
C VAL A 186 -0.62 -9.58 -26.61
N ASP A 187 -1.31 -8.47 -26.92
CA ASP A 187 -0.84 -7.48 -27.89
C ASP A 187 0.57 -7.00 -27.49
N LYS A 188 1.47 -6.97 -28.47
CA LYS A 188 2.83 -6.42 -28.34
C LYS A 188 2.71 -4.92 -27.98
N ASN A 189 3.68 -4.37 -27.24
CA ASN A 189 3.69 -2.96 -26.78
C ASN A 189 2.60 -2.63 -25.74
N THR A 190 2.51 -3.47 -24.70
CA THR A 190 1.53 -3.30 -23.61
C THR A 190 2.19 -3.24 -22.24
N LEU A 191 1.66 -2.36 -21.39
CA LEU A 191 1.93 -2.30 -19.95
C LEU A 191 0.64 -2.70 -19.23
N GLN A 192 0.67 -3.85 -18.57
CA GLN A 192 -0.44 -4.43 -17.83
C GLN A 192 -0.28 -4.13 -16.35
N GLY A 193 -1.25 -3.42 -15.78
CA GLY A 193 -1.40 -3.24 -14.35
C GLY A 193 -2.75 -3.76 -13.88
N ARG A 194 -3.04 -3.49 -12.61
CA ARG A 194 -4.33 -3.80 -12.00
C ARG A 194 -4.71 -2.76 -10.97
N VAL A 195 -6.01 -2.65 -10.69
CA VAL A 195 -6.53 -1.86 -9.57
C VAL A 195 -6.11 -2.52 -8.25
N ILE A 196 -5.32 -1.84 -7.44
CA ILE A 196 -4.86 -2.35 -6.13
C ILE A 196 -5.61 -1.75 -4.96
N TYR A 197 -6.25 -0.59 -5.15
CA TYR A 197 -7.00 0.09 -4.10
C TYR A 197 -8.13 0.91 -4.71
N ILE A 198 -9.27 0.94 -4.02
CA ILE A 198 -10.39 1.82 -4.34
C ILE A 198 -10.53 2.77 -3.17
N ASP A 199 -10.38 4.08 -3.43
CA ASP A 199 -10.45 5.07 -2.37
C ASP A 199 -11.89 5.33 -1.90
N ARG A 200 -12.02 6.16 -0.86
CA ARG A 200 -13.34 6.51 -0.31
C ARG A 200 -14.23 7.23 -1.33
N PHE A 201 -13.66 7.93 -2.31
CA PHE A 201 -14.39 8.60 -3.40
C PHE A 201 -14.77 7.65 -4.54
N GLY A 202 -14.29 6.40 -4.50
CA GLY A 202 -14.53 5.40 -5.53
C GLY A 202 -13.56 5.50 -6.71
N ASN A 203 -12.47 6.25 -6.58
CA ASN A 203 -11.39 6.28 -7.58
C ASN A 203 -10.60 4.97 -7.54
N LEU A 204 -10.13 4.53 -8.70
CA LEU A 204 -9.43 3.27 -8.88
C LEU A 204 -7.93 3.53 -8.95
N ILE A 205 -7.20 3.20 -7.87
CA ILE A 205 -5.76 3.35 -7.80
C ILE A 205 -5.12 2.05 -8.30
N THR A 206 -4.22 2.16 -9.28
CA THR A 206 -3.55 1.00 -9.90
C THR A 206 -2.13 0.80 -9.36
N ASN A 207 -1.52 -0.33 -9.68
CA ASN A 207 -0.09 -0.59 -9.41
C ASN A 207 0.86 0.03 -10.45
N ILE A 208 0.37 0.84 -11.39
CA ILE A 208 1.21 1.50 -12.40
C ILE A 208 1.72 2.82 -11.82
N SER A 209 3.01 2.90 -11.51
CA SER A 209 3.62 4.17 -11.08
C SER A 209 3.82 5.13 -12.25
N LYS A 210 3.86 6.43 -11.95
CA LYS A 210 4.19 7.48 -12.91
C LYS A 210 5.54 7.25 -13.59
N GLU A 211 6.51 6.76 -12.83
CA GLU A 211 7.84 6.41 -13.35
C GLU A 211 7.76 5.29 -14.39
N ILE A 212 7.12 4.16 -14.05
CA ILE A 212 6.95 3.03 -14.95
C ILE A 212 6.15 3.46 -16.20
N PHE A 213 5.07 4.21 -16.01
CA PHE A 213 4.28 4.74 -17.11
C PHE A 213 5.12 5.61 -18.04
N ASN A 214 5.88 6.57 -17.51
CA ASN A 214 6.70 7.48 -18.31
C ASN A 214 7.82 6.72 -19.05
N HIS A 215 8.46 5.75 -18.38
CA HIS A 215 9.49 4.91 -18.99
C HIS A 215 8.93 4.08 -20.15
N PHE A 216 7.72 3.53 -19.98
CA PHE A 216 7.05 2.72 -20.99
C PHE A 216 6.51 3.55 -22.17
N VAL A 217 5.79 4.64 -21.88
CA VAL A 217 5.13 5.48 -22.89
C VAL A 217 6.12 6.35 -23.65
N LYS A 218 7.14 6.89 -22.97
CA LYS A 218 8.08 7.88 -23.52
C LYS A 218 7.32 9.01 -24.23
N ASN A 219 7.59 9.26 -25.51
CA ASN A 219 6.92 10.27 -26.34
C ASN A 219 5.91 9.66 -27.34
N LYS A 220 5.46 8.43 -27.11
CA LYS A 220 4.52 7.72 -28.00
C LYS A 220 3.08 8.09 -27.68
N LYS A 221 2.20 8.01 -28.68
CA LYS A 221 0.74 8.05 -28.43
C LYS A 221 0.37 6.79 -27.67
N PHE A 222 -0.44 6.94 -26.63
CA PHE A 222 -0.87 5.85 -25.78
C PHE A 222 -2.39 5.77 -25.68
N LYS A 223 -2.87 4.62 -25.23
CA LYS A 223 -4.27 4.36 -24.90
C LYS A 223 -4.32 3.55 -23.62
N ILE A 224 -5.06 4.05 -22.64
CA ILE A 224 -5.31 3.39 -21.36
C ILE A 224 -6.70 2.78 -21.44
N THR A 225 -6.81 1.49 -21.17
CA THR A 225 -8.04 0.73 -21.23
C THR A 225 -8.32 0.08 -19.88
N ILE A 226 -9.57 0.23 -19.43
CA ILE A 226 -10.15 -0.54 -18.33
C ILE A 226 -11.52 -1.04 -18.78
N LYS A 227 -11.73 -2.36 -18.74
CA LYS A 227 -12.88 -3.01 -19.37
C LYS A 227 -13.06 -2.57 -20.83
N ASN A 228 -14.19 -1.93 -21.15
CA ASN A 228 -14.55 -1.41 -22.46
C ASN A 228 -14.40 0.12 -22.57
N LYS A 229 -13.73 0.77 -21.61
CA LYS A 229 -13.52 2.22 -21.60
C LYS A 229 -12.06 2.54 -21.90
N GLU A 230 -11.87 3.63 -22.63
CA GLU A 230 -10.57 4.05 -23.14
C GLU A 230 -10.33 5.54 -22.86
N VAL A 231 -9.10 5.88 -22.50
CA VAL A 231 -8.62 7.26 -22.33
C VAL A 231 -7.24 7.39 -22.97
N THR A 232 -6.99 8.48 -23.68
CA THR A 232 -5.75 8.75 -24.43
C THR A 232 -4.96 9.95 -23.88
N SER A 233 -5.34 10.47 -22.72
CA SER A 233 -4.73 11.65 -22.09
C SER A 233 -4.65 11.49 -20.57
N ILE A 234 -3.66 12.12 -19.95
CA ILE A 234 -3.57 12.25 -18.49
C ILE A 234 -4.11 13.63 -18.08
N ALA A 235 -5.07 13.66 -17.17
CA ALA A 235 -5.62 14.86 -16.58
C ALA A 235 -4.69 15.46 -15.52
N HIS A 236 -4.81 16.77 -15.30
CA HIS A 236 -4.09 17.48 -14.23
C HIS A 236 -4.91 17.66 -12.95
N PHE A 237 -6.24 17.65 -13.05
CA PHE A 237 -7.17 17.83 -11.92
C PHE A 237 -8.53 17.17 -12.23
N TYR A 238 -9.31 16.83 -11.19
CA TYR A 238 -10.56 16.06 -11.33
C TYR A 238 -11.66 16.74 -12.17
N GLN A 239 -11.67 18.08 -12.23
CA GLN A 239 -12.66 18.86 -12.98
C GLN A 239 -12.27 19.09 -14.45
N SER A 240 -11.24 18.42 -14.96
CA SER A 240 -10.82 18.57 -16.36
C SER A 240 -11.74 17.84 -17.35
N VAL A 241 -12.77 17.14 -16.87
CA VAL A 241 -13.76 16.42 -17.68
C VAL A 241 -15.17 16.75 -17.20
N GLU A 242 -16.14 16.65 -18.10
CA GLU A 242 -17.56 16.79 -17.77
C GLU A 242 -18.01 15.76 -16.73
N ARG A 243 -19.09 16.08 -16.01
CA ARG A 243 -19.72 15.17 -15.06
C ARG A 243 -20.03 13.82 -15.71
N GLY A 244 -19.65 12.73 -15.05
CA GLY A 244 -19.86 11.36 -15.50
C GLY A 244 -18.85 10.85 -16.54
N LYS A 245 -17.93 11.70 -17.02
CA LYS A 245 -16.85 11.27 -17.92
C LYS A 245 -15.68 10.69 -17.12
N MET A 246 -15.05 9.67 -17.69
CA MET A 246 -13.85 9.05 -17.12
C MET A 246 -12.64 9.94 -17.37
N LEU A 247 -11.76 10.03 -16.38
CA LEU A 247 -10.44 10.63 -16.50
C LEU A 247 -9.37 9.69 -15.92
N VAL A 248 -8.12 9.92 -16.31
CA VAL A 248 -6.97 9.26 -15.72
C VAL A 248 -5.99 10.31 -15.22
N ILE A 249 -5.50 10.18 -14.00
CA ILE A 249 -4.60 11.13 -13.33
C ILE A 249 -3.50 10.37 -12.57
N PHE A 250 -2.37 11.02 -12.28
CA PHE A 250 -1.44 10.52 -11.28
C PHE A 250 -1.76 11.14 -9.93
N ASN A 251 -2.12 10.31 -8.95
CA ASN A 251 -2.51 10.79 -7.63
C ASN A 251 -1.30 11.16 -6.75
N SER A 252 -1.57 11.54 -5.50
CA SER A 252 -0.53 11.92 -4.53
C SER A 252 0.43 10.79 -4.15
N PHE A 253 0.09 9.54 -4.45
CA PHE A 253 0.99 8.39 -4.30
C PHE A 253 1.87 8.15 -5.55
N ASN A 254 1.78 9.02 -6.56
CA ASN A 254 2.40 8.86 -7.89
C ASN A 254 1.96 7.57 -8.61
N LEU A 255 0.74 7.11 -8.33
CA LEU A 255 0.13 5.97 -9.00
C LEU A 255 -0.91 6.43 -10.01
N LEU A 256 -1.03 5.70 -11.11
CA LEU A 256 -2.07 5.91 -12.11
C LEU A 256 -3.43 5.61 -11.48
N GLU A 257 -4.30 6.60 -11.48
CA GLU A 257 -5.62 6.59 -10.88
C GLU A 257 -6.68 6.85 -11.96
N ILE A 258 -7.75 6.06 -11.95
CA ILE A 258 -8.89 6.21 -12.84
C ILE A 258 -10.05 6.74 -12.02
N ALA A 259 -10.58 7.90 -12.42
CA ALA A 259 -11.65 8.62 -11.73
C ALA A 259 -12.80 8.95 -12.70
N VAL A 260 -13.94 9.38 -12.14
CA VAL A 260 -15.09 9.87 -12.91
C VAL A 260 -15.45 11.26 -12.41
N GLY A 261 -15.61 12.23 -13.32
CA GLY A 261 -15.96 13.61 -12.98
C GLY A 261 -17.25 13.67 -12.15
N CYS A 262 -17.16 14.14 -10.90
CA CYS A 262 -18.27 14.17 -9.94
C CYS A 262 -19.00 12.82 -9.78
N GLY A 263 -18.28 11.70 -9.83
CA GLY A 263 -18.84 10.36 -9.70
C GLY A 263 -17.86 9.36 -9.08
N ARG A 264 -18.34 8.13 -8.84
CA ARG A 264 -17.57 7.04 -8.24
C ARG A 264 -17.15 6.08 -9.34
N ALA A 265 -15.87 6.06 -9.70
CA ALA A 265 -15.39 5.25 -10.83
C ALA A 265 -15.66 3.74 -10.64
N SER A 266 -15.49 3.23 -9.42
CA SER A 266 -15.81 1.84 -9.07
C SER A 266 -17.26 1.44 -9.38
N GLU A 267 -18.22 2.33 -9.12
CA GLU A 267 -19.64 2.09 -9.38
C GLU A 267 -19.99 2.29 -10.85
N CYS A 268 -19.56 3.41 -11.44
CA CYS A 268 -19.85 3.73 -12.85
C CYS A 268 -19.25 2.69 -13.82
N LEU A 269 -18.06 2.17 -13.50
CA LEU A 269 -17.35 1.18 -14.32
C LEU A 269 -17.62 -0.26 -13.84
N LYS A 270 -18.33 -0.43 -12.71
CA LYS A 270 -18.57 -1.71 -12.03
C LYS A 270 -17.28 -2.49 -11.74
N VAL A 271 -16.20 -1.77 -11.45
CA VAL A 271 -14.83 -2.30 -11.26
C VAL A 271 -14.60 -2.64 -9.79
N LYS A 272 -13.84 -3.73 -9.55
CA LYS A 272 -13.36 -4.12 -8.22
C LYS A 272 -11.83 -4.12 -8.17
N ARG A 273 -11.27 -4.36 -6.99
CA ARG A 273 -9.83 -4.66 -6.83
C ARG A 273 -9.44 -5.85 -7.72
N ASP A 274 -8.20 -5.84 -8.18
CA ASP A 274 -7.58 -6.80 -9.10
C ASP A 274 -8.09 -6.76 -10.55
N GLU A 275 -8.99 -5.82 -10.89
CA GLU A 275 -9.36 -5.56 -12.29
C GLU A 275 -8.14 -5.09 -13.09
N GLU A 276 -7.97 -5.66 -14.29
CA GLU A 276 -6.86 -5.35 -15.18
C GLU A 276 -6.98 -3.93 -15.77
N VAL A 277 -5.83 -3.25 -15.86
CA VAL A 277 -5.68 -1.98 -16.57
C VAL A 277 -4.56 -2.13 -17.58
N ARG A 278 -4.83 -1.81 -18.85
CA ARG A 278 -3.83 -1.90 -19.91
C ARG A 278 -3.45 -0.52 -20.42
N VAL A 279 -2.16 -0.29 -20.62
CA VAL A 279 -1.63 0.85 -21.37
C VAL A 279 -1.00 0.30 -22.65
N VAL A 280 -1.49 0.75 -23.80
CA VAL A 280 -0.98 0.36 -25.12
C VAL A 280 -0.33 1.57 -25.76
N VAL A 281 0.86 1.42 -26.35
CA VAL A 281 1.47 2.47 -27.17
C VAL A 281 1.34 2.14 -28.65
N LYS A 282 0.99 3.14 -29.46
CA LYS A 282 1.09 3.01 -30.93
C LYS A 282 2.52 3.36 -31.34
N GLU A 283 3.13 2.51 -32.16
CA GLU A 283 4.34 2.89 -32.88
C GLU A 283 4.02 4.02 -33.86
N ARG A 284 4.97 4.93 -34.07
CA ARG A 284 4.82 5.93 -35.13
C ARG A 284 4.77 5.16 -36.45
N GLU A 285 3.74 5.39 -37.26
CA GLU A 285 3.82 5.09 -38.69
C GLU A 285 5.06 5.82 -39.22
N THR A 286 6.10 5.07 -39.56
CA THR A 286 7.20 5.60 -40.36
C THR A 286 6.59 5.97 -41.71
N ALA A 287 6.80 7.22 -42.14
CA ALA A 287 6.31 7.78 -43.41
C ALA A 287 7.01 7.16 -44.64
N LEU A 288 7.10 5.83 -44.71
CA LEU A 288 7.71 5.06 -45.79
C LEU A 288 6.69 4.18 -46.55
N ASP A 289 5.47 3.98 -46.02
CA ASP A 289 4.44 3.19 -46.70
C ASP A 289 3.53 4.01 -47.65
N SER A 290 3.80 5.30 -47.85
CA SER A 290 3.05 6.17 -48.76
C SER A 290 3.68 6.35 -50.14
N ILE A 291 4.68 5.53 -50.52
CA ILE A 291 5.37 5.64 -51.84
C ILE A 291 5.22 4.36 -52.70
N SER A 292 4.45 3.36 -52.29
CA SER A 292 4.22 2.15 -53.10
C SER A 292 2.90 2.14 -53.88
N GLY A 293 2.29 3.31 -54.09
CA GLY A 293 0.98 3.45 -54.74
C GLY A 293 0.97 4.45 -55.89
N GLU A 294 2.01 4.50 -56.73
CA GLU A 294 1.94 5.13 -58.06
C GLU A 294 3.16 4.71 -58.90
N ARG A 295 3.01 3.63 -59.67
CA ARG A 295 3.47 3.46 -61.06
C ARG A 295 3.17 2.05 -61.56
#